data_AF-A0A957DKQ5-F1
#
_entry.id   AF-A0A957DKQ5-F1
#
_cell.length_a   1.000
_cell.length_b   1.000
_cell.length_c   1.000
_cell.angle_alpha   90.00
_cell.angle_beta   90.00
_cell.angle_gamma   90.00
#
_symmetry.space_group_name_H-M   'P 1'
#
loop_
_entity.id
_entity.type
_entity.pdbx_description
1 polymer ?
#
loop_
_entity_poly.entity_id
_entity_poly.type
_entity_poly.pdbx_seq_one_letter_code
_entity_poly.pdbx_strand_id
1 'polypeptide(L)'
;MQLNNRRIPRRLSSAIINSLSAGVTPRVGLEYINVGRREEIEALLTDLENVSEQGGAFRFIIGRYGSGKTFLLQLFRNHAMDRGFVVADVDLSPQRRFTSSDDAGLATYRELMNNLAIKAKPDGGALPSIIERWISGVQSRVRQETGLTPEDPAFQKAVEAEIYAVINNMEGMVHGFDFARVLATYWEGHYQFDDDRKSAALRWLRGEFSTKTEARLALGVRVIITDEDWYDYIKLFATFVAQIDYNGLIIFIDEAVNLYKISHTVSRNTNYEKLLTMFNDTMQGKAQSLGILVGGTPPFLEDQRRGLYSYKALETRLSASRFAKDGLKDVSGPVIRLQILNTDEVFTLLTRILEVYLAYYGFNPNLTAEDLQLFLQGIAERIGADQLLTPREVVRDFITVLNLLRQNPGTNFRDILGSEDFQPTAEHDPDVDETGDYAEFSL
;
A
#
# COMPACT_ATOMS: atom_id res chain seq x y z
N MET A 1 -10.89 33.63 -2.54
CA MET A 1 -10.82 32.17 -2.40
C MET A 1 -11.92 31.73 -1.43
N GLN A 2 -12.92 30.96 -1.87
CA GLN A 2 -13.89 30.40 -0.92
C GLN A 2 -13.23 29.17 -0.30
N LEU A 3 -12.77 29.28 0.95
CA LEU A 3 -12.32 28.14 1.73
C LEU A 3 -13.51 27.19 1.89
N ASN A 4 -13.36 25.93 1.49
CA ASN A 4 -14.43 24.97 1.59
C ASN A 4 -14.79 24.77 3.07
N ASN A 5 -16.07 24.91 3.43
CA ASN A 5 -16.54 24.85 4.82
C ASN A 5 -16.60 23.40 5.37
N ARG A 6 -15.72 22.50 4.88
CA ARG A 6 -15.61 21.12 5.37
C ARG A 6 -14.91 21.17 6.73
N ARG A 7 -15.63 20.75 7.78
CA ARG A 7 -15.06 20.62 9.12
C ARG A 7 -14.04 19.48 9.15
N ILE A 8 -12.75 19.81 9.12
CA ILE A 8 -11.65 18.85 9.19
C ILE A 8 -11.41 18.47 10.66
N PRO A 9 -11.53 17.19 11.06
CA PRO A 9 -11.23 16.76 12.42
C PRO A 9 -9.77 17.05 12.79
N ARG A 10 -9.54 17.62 13.98
CA ARG A 10 -8.19 18.01 14.46
C ARG A 10 -7.18 16.86 14.44
N ARG A 11 -7.62 15.63 14.71
CA ARG A 11 -6.78 14.43 14.62
C ARG A 11 -6.25 14.22 13.20
N LEU A 12 -7.10 14.38 12.19
CA LEU A 12 -6.72 14.20 10.79
C LEU A 12 -5.85 15.37 10.31
N SER A 13 -6.20 16.62 10.63
CA SER A 13 -5.39 17.77 10.24
C SER A 13 -3.99 17.74 10.87
N SER A 14 -3.88 17.32 12.14
CA SER A 14 -2.58 17.11 12.80
C SER A 14 -1.74 16.05 12.08
N ALA A 15 -2.33 14.88 11.77
CA ALA A 15 -1.63 13.81 11.07
C ALA A 15 -1.12 14.26 9.69
N ILE A 16 -1.97 14.94 8.92
CA ILE A 16 -1.60 15.47 7.60
C ILE A 16 -0.42 16.44 7.71
N ILE A 17 -0.53 17.47 8.56
CA ILE A 17 0.52 18.51 8.66
C ILE A 17 1.83 17.92 9.16
N ASN A 18 1.80 17.03 10.16
CA ASN A 18 3.01 16.41 10.69
C ASN A 18 3.72 15.55 9.63
N SER A 19 2.96 14.73 8.88
CA SER A 19 3.53 13.90 7.81
C SER A 19 4.12 14.74 6.68
N LEU A 20 3.36 15.73 6.17
CA LEU A 20 3.83 16.59 5.08
C LEU A 20 5.05 17.45 5.49
N SER A 21 5.09 17.93 6.74
CA SER A 21 6.26 18.67 7.27
C SER A 21 7.53 17.81 7.29
N ALA A 22 7.39 16.51 7.50
CA ALA A 22 8.49 15.55 7.50
C ALA A 22 8.80 14.98 6.10
N GLY A 23 8.12 15.44 5.05
CA GLY A 23 8.31 14.96 3.68
C GLY A 23 7.73 13.57 3.41
N VAL A 24 6.86 13.06 4.29
CA VAL A 24 6.25 11.73 4.16
C VAL A 24 4.76 11.79 3.82
N THR A 25 4.26 10.77 3.15
CA THR A 25 2.84 10.64 2.81
C THR A 25 2.02 10.34 4.07
N PRO A 26 0.95 11.11 4.38
CA PRO A 26 0.06 10.79 5.50
C PRO A 26 -0.63 9.44 5.34
N ARG A 27 -0.86 8.69 6.43
CA ARG A 27 -1.66 7.45 6.39
C ARG A 27 -3.18 7.70 6.45
N VAL A 28 -3.62 8.84 6.99
CA VAL A 28 -5.03 9.21 7.16
C VAL A 28 -5.29 10.65 6.73
N GLY A 29 -6.52 10.95 6.33
CA GLY A 29 -6.91 12.32 5.93
C GLY A 29 -6.46 12.72 4.53
N LEU A 30 -5.99 11.78 3.71
CA LEU A 30 -5.55 12.01 2.34
C LEU A 30 -6.66 12.62 1.46
N GLU A 31 -7.92 12.32 1.76
CA GLU A 31 -9.10 12.85 1.08
C GLU A 31 -9.21 14.38 1.15
N TYR A 32 -8.61 15.03 2.14
CA TYR A 32 -8.60 16.49 2.27
C TYR A 32 -7.59 17.16 1.36
N ILE A 33 -6.54 16.45 0.94
CA ILE A 33 -5.44 16.98 0.12
C ILE A 33 -5.32 16.32 -1.25
N ASN A 34 -6.18 15.36 -1.57
CA ASN A 34 -6.15 14.65 -2.86
C ASN A 34 -6.48 15.57 -4.05
N VAL A 35 -5.51 15.82 -4.93
CA VAL A 35 -5.69 16.62 -6.15
C VAL A 35 -5.40 15.79 -7.39
N GLY A 36 -6.21 15.99 -8.42
CA GLY A 36 -6.11 15.23 -9.66
C GLY A 36 -6.49 13.76 -9.45
N ARG A 37 -5.96 12.89 -10.33
CA ARG A 37 -6.03 11.41 -10.24
C ARG A 37 -7.41 10.79 -10.32
N ARG A 38 -8.42 11.53 -10.78
CA ARG A 38 -9.81 11.05 -10.82
C ARG A 38 -9.94 9.78 -11.67
N GLU A 39 -9.37 9.79 -12.88
CA GLU A 39 -9.44 8.66 -13.81
C GLU A 39 -8.69 7.43 -13.26
N GLU A 40 -7.52 7.64 -12.66
CA GLU A 40 -6.75 6.56 -12.01
C GLU A 40 -7.54 5.93 -10.86
N ILE A 41 -8.16 6.74 -10.01
CA ILE A 41 -8.96 6.25 -8.88
C ILE A 41 -10.19 5.52 -9.40
N GLU A 42 -10.92 6.07 -10.38
CA GLU A 42 -12.10 5.43 -10.97
C GLU A 42 -11.74 4.06 -11.56
N ALA A 43 -10.62 3.93 -12.27
CA ALA A 43 -10.14 2.64 -12.78
C ALA A 43 -9.85 1.64 -11.66
N LEU A 44 -9.15 2.07 -10.60
CA LEU A 44 -8.83 1.22 -9.46
C LEU A 44 -10.08 0.83 -8.65
N LEU A 45 -11.11 1.69 -8.59
CA LEU A 45 -12.38 1.36 -7.94
C LEU A 45 -13.13 0.25 -8.68
N THR A 46 -13.12 0.27 -10.01
CA THR A 46 -13.65 -0.84 -10.83
C THR A 46 -12.91 -2.15 -10.54
N ASP A 47 -11.60 -2.09 -10.28
CA ASP A 47 -10.86 -3.29 -9.88
C ASP A 47 -11.32 -3.86 -8.54
N LEU A 48 -11.69 -3.01 -7.56
CA LEU A 48 -12.27 -3.49 -6.30
C LEU A 48 -13.59 -4.23 -6.54
N GLU A 49 -14.45 -3.71 -7.42
CA GLU A 49 -15.71 -4.37 -7.76
C GLU A 49 -15.43 -5.78 -8.31
N ASN A 50 -14.50 -5.92 -9.25
CA ASN A 50 -14.09 -7.21 -9.79
C ASN A 50 -13.53 -8.16 -8.71
N VAL A 51 -12.69 -7.65 -7.79
CA VAL A 51 -12.12 -8.47 -6.70
C VAL A 51 -13.22 -8.93 -5.74
N SER A 52 -14.24 -8.10 -5.46
CA SER A 52 -15.36 -8.48 -4.60
C SER A 52 -16.24 -9.58 -5.18
N GLU A 53 -16.25 -9.73 -6.49
CA GLU A 53 -16.95 -10.80 -7.21
C GLU A 53 -16.05 -12.03 -7.47
N GLN A 54 -15.08 -12.29 -6.59
CA GLN A 54 -14.12 -13.40 -6.66
C GLN A 54 -13.15 -13.33 -7.86
N GLY A 55 -13.08 -12.20 -8.55
CA GLY A 55 -12.05 -11.90 -9.54
C GLY A 55 -10.69 -11.60 -8.92
N GLY A 56 -9.69 -11.38 -9.78
CA GLY A 56 -8.36 -10.92 -9.40
C GLY A 56 -8.01 -9.62 -10.11
N ALA A 57 -7.16 -8.79 -9.50
CA ALA A 57 -6.68 -7.55 -10.11
C ALA A 57 -5.16 -7.41 -9.94
N PHE A 58 -4.49 -6.91 -10.97
CA PHE A 58 -3.06 -6.62 -10.91
C PHE A 58 -2.75 -5.32 -11.64
N ARG A 59 -2.19 -4.34 -10.93
CA ARG A 59 -1.87 -3.02 -11.48
C ARG A 59 -0.45 -2.60 -11.12
N PHE A 60 0.23 -2.00 -12.08
CA PHE A 60 1.46 -1.24 -11.87
C PHE A 60 1.13 0.25 -11.86
N ILE A 61 1.55 0.94 -10.81
CA ILE A 61 1.46 2.40 -10.68
C ILE A 61 2.85 2.97 -10.96
N ILE A 62 3.06 3.46 -12.19
CA ILE A 62 4.38 3.86 -12.69
C ILE A 62 4.48 5.37 -12.78
N GLY A 63 5.48 5.95 -12.14
CA GLY A 63 5.70 7.40 -12.16
C GLY A 63 7.07 7.78 -11.63
N ARG A 64 7.58 8.95 -12.04
CA ARG A 64 8.88 9.47 -11.57
C ARG A 64 8.87 9.71 -10.05
N TYR A 65 10.04 9.93 -9.46
CA TYR A 65 10.11 10.40 -8.08
C TYR A 65 9.25 11.67 -7.91
N GLY A 66 8.56 11.79 -6.78
CA GLY A 66 7.65 12.92 -6.53
C GLY A 66 6.29 12.91 -7.25
N SER A 67 6.03 12.03 -8.22
CA SER A 67 4.75 11.98 -8.97
C SER A 67 3.51 11.60 -8.14
N GLY A 68 3.68 11.23 -6.87
CA GLY A 68 2.57 10.86 -5.98
C GLY A 68 2.19 9.38 -6.01
N LYS A 69 3.11 8.47 -6.36
CA LYS A 69 2.88 7.01 -6.33
C LYS A 69 2.40 6.52 -4.95
N THR A 70 3.22 6.73 -3.93
CA THR A 70 2.90 6.37 -2.54
C THR A 70 1.61 7.04 -2.06
N PHE A 71 1.38 8.30 -2.47
CA PHE A 71 0.14 9.01 -2.17
C PHE A 71 -1.08 8.30 -2.76
N LEU A 72 -1.04 7.92 -4.04
CA LEU A 72 -2.13 7.20 -4.68
C LEU A 72 -2.36 5.81 -4.07
N LEU A 73 -1.28 5.06 -3.79
CA LEU A 73 -1.37 3.75 -3.14
C LEU A 73 -2.04 3.87 -1.76
N GLN A 74 -1.61 4.82 -0.92
CA GLN A 74 -2.20 5.04 0.40
C GLN A 74 -3.64 5.56 0.34
N LEU A 75 -3.96 6.43 -0.63
CA LEU A 75 -5.33 6.90 -0.84
C LEU A 75 -6.24 5.73 -1.23
N PHE A 76 -5.79 4.89 -2.16
CA PHE A 76 -6.55 3.73 -2.60
C PHE A 76 -6.68 2.68 -1.49
N ARG A 77 -5.64 2.46 -0.67
CA ARG A 77 -5.68 1.63 0.54
C ARG A 77 -6.81 2.05 1.47
N ASN A 78 -6.97 3.35 1.71
CA ASN A 78 -8.07 3.88 2.53
C ASN A 78 -9.44 3.63 1.89
N HIS A 79 -9.56 3.84 0.57
CA HIS A 79 -10.79 3.55 -0.17
C HIS A 79 -11.18 2.07 -0.17
N ALA A 80 -10.22 1.15 -0.22
CA ALA A 80 -10.45 -0.28 -0.12
C ALA A 80 -10.94 -0.68 1.28
N MET A 81 -10.27 -0.20 2.34
CA MET A 81 -10.72 -0.45 3.72
C MET A 81 -12.13 0.10 3.98
N ASP A 82 -12.46 1.28 3.46
CA ASP A 82 -13.79 1.87 3.61
C ASP A 82 -14.90 1.03 2.94
N ARG A 83 -14.53 0.25 1.93
CA ARG A 83 -15.39 -0.69 1.22
C ARG A 83 -15.33 -2.10 1.78
N GLY A 84 -14.78 -2.31 2.97
CA GLY A 84 -14.79 -3.62 3.62
C GLY A 84 -13.78 -4.63 3.07
N PHE A 85 -12.72 -4.17 2.40
CA PHE A 85 -11.57 -5.02 2.06
C PHE A 85 -10.61 -5.13 3.25
N VAL A 86 -9.90 -6.26 3.30
CA VAL A 86 -8.66 -6.37 4.05
C VAL A 86 -7.53 -5.84 3.17
N VAL A 87 -6.60 -5.09 3.74
CA VAL A 87 -5.46 -4.55 3.00
C VAL A 87 -4.14 -4.92 3.68
N ALA A 88 -3.06 -5.02 2.91
CA ALA A 88 -1.71 -5.13 3.43
C ALA A 88 -0.74 -4.32 2.55
N ASP A 89 0.23 -3.66 3.17
CA ASP A 89 1.25 -2.87 2.47
C ASP A 89 2.66 -3.32 2.84
N VAL A 90 3.57 -3.26 1.87
CA VAL A 90 5.00 -3.53 2.05
C VAL A 90 5.86 -2.63 1.16
N ASP A 91 6.92 -2.09 1.74
CA ASP A 91 7.98 -1.42 1.00
C ASP A 91 9.10 -2.42 0.74
N LEU A 92 9.39 -2.68 -0.54
CA LEU A 92 10.52 -3.52 -0.92
C LEU A 92 11.84 -2.84 -0.54
N SER A 93 12.83 -3.65 -0.20
CA SER A 93 14.15 -3.19 0.22
C SER A 93 15.19 -4.25 -0.13
N PRO A 94 16.49 -4.00 0.07
CA PRO A 94 17.50 -5.03 -0.13
C PRO A 94 17.25 -6.30 0.69
N GLN A 95 16.56 -6.22 1.84
CA GLN A 95 16.20 -7.33 2.73
C GLN A 95 14.74 -7.81 2.57
N ARG A 96 13.93 -7.14 1.74
CA ARG A 96 12.54 -7.51 1.43
C ARG A 96 12.33 -7.53 -0.06
N ARG A 97 12.32 -8.73 -0.63
CA ARG A 97 12.17 -9.00 -2.07
C ARG A 97 11.13 -10.10 -2.26
N PHE A 98 10.85 -10.53 -3.48
CA PHE A 98 9.89 -11.62 -3.69
C PHE A 98 10.50 -13.01 -3.55
N THR A 99 11.79 -13.12 -3.87
CA THR A 99 12.58 -14.36 -3.77
C THR A 99 14.01 -14.04 -3.41
N SER A 100 14.65 -14.91 -2.62
CA SER A 100 16.08 -14.81 -2.31
C SER A 100 16.62 -16.11 -1.70
N SER A 101 17.94 -16.20 -1.55
CA SER A 101 18.57 -17.30 -0.80
C SER A 101 18.63 -17.05 0.72
N ASP A 102 18.25 -15.87 1.19
CA ASP A 102 18.37 -15.40 2.58
C ASP A 102 17.01 -15.04 3.21
N ASP A 103 15.94 -15.72 2.81
CA ASP A 103 14.57 -15.56 3.33
C ASP A 103 13.97 -14.14 3.17
N ALA A 104 14.48 -13.31 2.26
CA ALA A 104 13.95 -11.97 1.97
C ALA A 104 12.51 -11.98 1.41
N GLY A 105 12.09 -13.06 0.73
CA GLY A 105 10.70 -13.35 0.35
C GLY A 105 9.82 -13.64 1.55
N LEU A 106 10.31 -14.46 2.47
CA LEU A 106 9.63 -14.69 3.75
C LEU A 106 9.58 -13.40 4.61
N ALA A 107 10.60 -12.54 4.53
CA ALA A 107 10.59 -11.22 5.18
C ALA A 107 9.50 -10.31 4.59
N THR A 108 9.31 -10.31 3.26
CA THR A 108 8.20 -9.60 2.61
C THR A 108 6.85 -10.13 3.08
N TYR A 109 6.69 -11.45 3.17
CA TYR A 109 5.47 -12.07 3.69
C TYR A 109 5.19 -11.64 5.14
N ARG A 110 6.18 -11.74 6.04
CA ARG A 110 6.06 -11.33 7.44
C ARG A 110 5.62 -9.87 7.55
N GLU A 111 6.21 -8.99 6.74
CA GLU A 111 5.86 -7.57 6.72
C GLU A 111 4.41 -7.35 6.25
N LEU A 112 3.97 -8.03 5.19
CA LEU A 112 2.57 -7.98 4.75
C LEU A 112 1.61 -8.45 5.84
N MET A 113 1.91 -9.56 6.51
CA MET A 113 1.08 -10.11 7.58
C MET A 113 1.03 -9.21 8.81
N ASN A 114 2.13 -8.54 9.13
CA ASN A 114 2.19 -7.53 10.19
C ASN A 114 1.39 -6.28 9.83
N ASN A 115 1.43 -5.87 8.57
CA ASN A 115 0.75 -4.68 8.07
C ASN A 115 -0.70 -4.92 7.62
N LEU A 116 -1.24 -6.14 7.81
CA LEU A 116 -2.65 -6.41 7.61
C LEU A 116 -3.51 -5.40 8.37
N ALA A 117 -4.40 -4.74 7.65
CA ALA A 117 -5.25 -3.69 8.17
C ALA A 117 -6.69 -3.83 7.67
N ILE A 118 -7.60 -3.32 8.47
CA ILE A 118 -9.03 -3.21 8.19
C ILE A 118 -9.52 -1.85 8.65
N LYS A 119 -10.73 -1.43 8.25
CA LYS A 119 -11.30 -0.13 8.65
C LYS A 119 -11.23 0.16 10.15
N ALA A 120 -11.47 -0.84 10.99
CA ALA A 120 -11.44 -0.71 12.45
C ALA A 120 -10.02 -0.63 13.04
N LYS A 121 -9.00 -1.10 12.29
CA LYS A 121 -7.60 -1.13 12.70
C LYS A 121 -6.70 -0.78 11.49
N PRO A 122 -6.66 0.50 11.08
CA PRO A 122 -6.03 0.93 9.82
C PRO A 122 -4.50 0.95 9.88
N ASP A 123 -3.92 0.94 11.08
CA ASP A 123 -2.47 1.09 11.32
C ASP A 123 -1.69 -0.24 11.24
N GLY A 124 -2.37 -1.37 10.97
CA GLY A 124 -1.76 -2.70 10.88
C GLY A 124 -2.10 -3.63 12.06
N GLY A 125 -1.56 -4.85 12.04
CA GLY A 125 -1.74 -5.86 13.07
C GLY A 125 -3.18 -6.36 13.23
N ALA A 126 -3.97 -6.33 12.15
CA ALA A 126 -5.39 -6.70 12.17
C ALA A 126 -5.67 -8.20 12.16
N LEU A 127 -4.67 -9.06 11.93
CA LEU A 127 -4.86 -10.50 11.83
C LEU A 127 -5.66 -11.11 13.00
N PRO A 128 -5.35 -10.85 14.29
CA PRO A 128 -6.16 -11.37 15.40
C PRO A 128 -7.61 -10.87 15.33
N SER A 129 -7.80 -9.57 15.07
CA SER A 129 -9.11 -8.93 14.99
C SER A 129 -9.96 -9.47 13.83
N ILE A 130 -9.34 -9.86 12.71
CA ILE A 130 -10.01 -10.50 11.58
C ILE A 130 -10.57 -11.86 12.01
N ILE A 131 -9.74 -12.69 12.66
CA ILE A 131 -10.14 -14.05 13.09
C ILE A 131 -11.18 -13.99 14.21
N GLU A 132 -10.99 -13.12 15.21
CA GLU A 132 -11.93 -12.95 16.32
C GLU A 132 -13.30 -12.42 15.86
N ARG A 133 -13.31 -11.49 14.89
CA ARG A 133 -14.55 -10.99 14.29
C ARG A 133 -15.28 -12.11 13.54
N TRP A 134 -14.56 -12.95 12.81
CA TRP A 134 -15.14 -14.09 12.13
C TRP A 134 -15.79 -15.06 13.13
N ILE A 135 -15.07 -15.49 14.16
CA ILE A 135 -15.59 -16.37 15.21
C ILE A 135 -16.84 -15.77 15.87
N SER A 136 -16.78 -14.49 16.23
CA SER A 136 -17.92 -13.78 16.82
C SER A 136 -19.12 -13.70 15.87
N GLY A 137 -18.86 -13.53 14.57
CA GLY A 137 -19.86 -13.55 13.52
C GLY A 137 -20.56 -14.91 13.40
N VAL A 138 -19.79 -16.00 13.39
CA VAL A 138 -20.34 -17.37 13.39
C VAL A 138 -21.20 -17.61 14.64
N GLN A 139 -20.70 -17.27 15.83
CA GLN A 139 -21.47 -17.38 17.07
C GLN A 139 -22.79 -16.60 17.00
N SER A 140 -22.76 -15.38 16.43
CA SER A 140 -23.98 -14.58 16.26
C SER A 140 -24.98 -15.23 15.30
N ARG A 141 -24.52 -15.77 14.18
CA ARG A 141 -25.39 -16.46 13.20
C ARG A 141 -26.04 -17.70 13.82
N VAL A 142 -25.25 -18.55 14.48
CA VAL A 142 -25.79 -19.75 15.16
C VAL A 142 -26.86 -19.37 16.18
N ARG A 143 -26.64 -18.32 17.00
CA ARG A 143 -27.66 -17.83 17.96
C ARG A 143 -28.95 -17.40 17.25
N GLN A 144 -28.82 -16.68 16.13
CA GLN A 144 -29.97 -16.15 15.39
C GLN A 144 -30.77 -17.25 14.68
N GLU A 145 -30.10 -18.23 14.09
CA GLU A 145 -30.73 -19.27 13.27
C GLU A 145 -31.30 -20.42 14.11
N THR A 146 -30.61 -20.80 15.19
CA THR A 146 -31.01 -21.95 16.02
C THR A 146 -31.74 -21.56 17.29
N GLY A 147 -31.64 -20.30 17.73
CA GLY A 147 -32.15 -19.85 19.02
C GLY A 147 -31.37 -20.36 20.24
N LEU A 148 -30.28 -21.12 20.02
CA LEU A 148 -29.44 -21.67 21.09
C LEU A 148 -28.65 -20.56 21.80
N THR A 149 -28.47 -20.70 23.11
CA THR A 149 -27.67 -19.79 23.94
C THR A 149 -26.26 -20.32 24.15
N PRO A 150 -25.25 -19.47 24.44
CA PRO A 150 -23.88 -19.93 24.73
C PRO A 150 -23.74 -20.96 25.86
N GLU A 151 -24.73 -21.02 26.76
CA GLU A 151 -24.83 -21.97 27.87
C GLU A 151 -25.31 -23.37 27.43
N ASP A 152 -25.87 -23.51 26.23
CA ASP A 152 -26.34 -24.78 25.70
C ASP A 152 -25.16 -25.58 25.10
N PRO A 153 -24.91 -26.84 25.54
CA PRO A 153 -23.87 -27.69 24.95
C PRO A 153 -24.03 -27.91 23.43
N ALA A 154 -25.24 -27.81 22.88
CA ALA A 154 -25.50 -27.89 21.45
C ALA A 154 -25.03 -26.64 20.68
N PHE A 155 -25.01 -25.47 21.33
CA PHE A 155 -24.55 -24.23 20.72
C PHE A 155 -23.10 -24.34 20.27
N GLN A 156 -22.25 -24.85 21.15
CA GLN A 156 -20.83 -25.02 20.86
C GLN A 156 -20.61 -25.93 19.64
N LYS A 157 -21.28 -27.08 19.58
CA LYS A 157 -21.17 -28.03 18.46
C LYS A 157 -21.63 -27.41 17.15
N ALA A 158 -22.67 -26.58 17.18
CA ALA A 158 -23.15 -25.88 15.99
C ALA A 158 -22.15 -24.82 15.52
N VAL A 159 -21.56 -24.02 16.43
CA VAL A 159 -20.50 -23.05 16.09
C VAL A 159 -19.27 -23.76 15.52
N GLU A 160 -18.87 -24.87 16.13
CA GLU A 160 -17.75 -25.68 15.67
C GLU A 160 -18.00 -26.22 14.26
N ALA A 161 -19.19 -26.76 13.98
CA ALA A 161 -19.56 -27.25 12.66
C ALA A 161 -19.46 -26.17 11.56
N GLU A 162 -19.93 -24.95 11.84
CA GLU A 162 -19.85 -23.81 10.91
C GLU A 162 -18.40 -23.36 10.66
N ILE A 163 -17.57 -23.29 11.71
CA ILE A 163 -16.14 -22.97 11.59
C ILE A 163 -15.44 -24.02 10.73
N TYR A 164 -15.66 -25.31 11.00
CA TYR A 164 -15.07 -26.39 10.23
C TYR A 164 -15.58 -26.43 8.78
N ALA A 165 -16.81 -26.01 8.50
CA ALA A 165 -17.30 -25.92 7.12
C ALA A 165 -16.47 -24.94 6.27
N VAL A 166 -16.16 -23.75 6.80
CA VAL A 166 -15.28 -22.76 6.15
C VAL A 166 -13.86 -23.33 5.99
N ILE A 167 -13.31 -23.90 7.06
CA ILE A 167 -11.97 -24.50 7.09
C ILE A 167 -11.82 -25.61 6.05
N ASN A 168 -12.82 -26.51 5.94
CA ASN A 168 -12.80 -27.64 5.02
C ASN A 168 -12.89 -27.21 3.55
N ASN A 169 -13.59 -26.11 3.25
CA ASN A 169 -13.62 -25.55 1.90
C ASN A 169 -12.23 -25.12 1.41
N MET A 170 -11.31 -24.80 2.33
CA MET A 170 -9.95 -24.41 2.00
C MET A 170 -9.03 -25.62 1.75
N GLU A 171 -9.34 -26.82 2.25
CA GLU A 171 -8.44 -27.99 2.16
C GLU A 171 -8.15 -28.42 0.71
N GLY A 172 -9.06 -28.14 -0.23
CA GLY A 172 -8.87 -28.41 -1.66
C GLY A 172 -7.84 -27.50 -2.36
N MET A 173 -7.34 -26.47 -1.67
CA MET A 173 -6.37 -25.52 -2.20
C MET A 173 -4.93 -25.94 -1.88
N VAL A 174 -3.97 -25.40 -2.63
CA VAL A 174 -2.54 -25.59 -2.36
C VAL A 174 -2.20 -25.08 -0.95
N HIS A 175 -1.59 -25.92 -0.11
CA HIS A 175 -1.33 -25.69 1.32
C HIS A 175 -2.58 -25.50 2.22
N GLY A 176 -3.77 -25.77 1.68
CA GLY A 176 -5.04 -25.55 2.37
C GLY A 176 -5.20 -26.34 3.66
N PHE A 177 -4.80 -27.62 3.67
CA PHE A 177 -4.92 -28.50 4.84
C PHE A 177 -4.16 -27.98 6.08
N ASP A 178 -2.92 -27.54 5.91
CA ASP A 178 -2.12 -27.03 7.02
C ASP A 178 -2.66 -25.69 7.51
N PHE A 179 -3.09 -24.81 6.60
CA PHE A 179 -3.73 -23.54 6.93
C PHE A 179 -5.04 -23.75 7.72
N ALA A 180 -5.88 -24.65 7.24
CA ALA A 180 -7.12 -25.09 7.88
C ALA A 180 -6.87 -25.59 9.31
N ARG A 181 -5.86 -26.45 9.50
CA ARG A 181 -5.47 -26.96 10.81
C ARG A 181 -5.01 -25.87 11.77
N VAL A 182 -4.32 -24.84 11.28
CA VAL A 182 -3.86 -23.71 12.11
C VAL A 182 -5.04 -22.85 12.56
N LEU A 183 -6.02 -22.59 11.68
CA LEU A 183 -7.26 -21.91 12.05
C LEU A 183 -8.08 -22.71 13.07
N ALA A 184 -8.19 -24.03 12.88
CA ALA A 184 -8.84 -24.92 13.86
C ALA A 184 -8.13 -24.85 15.22
N THR A 185 -6.80 -24.84 15.22
CA THR A 185 -5.98 -24.70 16.44
C THR A 185 -6.23 -23.36 17.15
N TYR A 186 -6.37 -22.27 16.38
CA TYR A 186 -6.74 -20.96 16.94
C TYR A 186 -8.14 -21.00 17.57
N TRP A 187 -9.13 -21.59 16.90
CA TRP A 187 -10.48 -21.74 17.42
C TRP A 187 -10.50 -22.56 18.72
N GLU A 188 -9.83 -23.72 18.74
CA GLU A 188 -9.73 -24.55 19.94
C GLU A 188 -9.09 -23.78 21.10
N GLY A 189 -8.04 -23.00 20.84
CA GLY A 189 -7.42 -22.13 21.84
C GLY A 189 -8.35 -21.01 22.32
N HIS A 190 -9.11 -20.39 21.42
CA HIS A 190 -10.13 -19.40 21.78
C HIS A 190 -11.21 -19.99 22.69
N TYR A 191 -11.68 -21.20 22.37
CA TYR A 191 -12.69 -21.89 23.16
C TYR A 191 -12.17 -22.34 24.54
N GLN A 192 -10.95 -22.83 24.61
CA GLN A 192 -10.33 -23.33 25.85
C GLN A 192 -9.67 -22.23 26.70
N PHE A 193 -9.75 -20.96 26.27
CA PHE A 193 -9.02 -19.83 26.88
C PHE A 193 -7.51 -20.08 26.97
N ASP A 194 -6.96 -20.77 25.96
CA ASP A 194 -5.53 -21.06 25.82
C ASP A 194 -4.89 -20.00 24.92
N ASP A 195 -4.31 -18.98 25.56
CA ASP A 195 -3.62 -17.88 24.88
C ASP A 195 -2.33 -18.33 24.19
N ASP A 196 -1.64 -19.34 24.72
CA ASP A 196 -0.40 -19.87 24.12
C ASP A 196 -0.70 -20.54 22.78
N ARG A 197 -1.80 -21.29 22.70
CA ARG A 197 -2.25 -21.96 21.49
C ARG A 197 -2.71 -20.97 20.41
N LYS A 198 -3.46 -19.94 20.80
CA LYS A 198 -3.81 -18.82 19.90
C LYS A 198 -2.57 -18.10 19.40
N SER A 199 -1.63 -17.80 20.30
CA SER A 199 -0.37 -17.14 19.97
C SER A 199 0.45 -17.97 18.98
N ALA A 200 0.59 -19.28 19.22
CA ALA A 200 1.26 -20.20 18.32
C ALA A 200 0.61 -20.22 16.93
N ALA A 201 -0.72 -20.28 16.84
CA ALA A 201 -1.41 -20.26 15.55
C ALA A 201 -1.15 -18.93 14.80
N LEU A 202 -1.24 -17.80 15.50
CA LEU A 202 -0.94 -16.49 14.91
C LEU A 202 0.52 -16.37 14.45
N ARG A 203 1.48 -16.89 15.21
CA ARG A 203 2.90 -16.93 14.83
C ARG A 203 3.09 -17.71 13.53
N TRP A 204 2.40 -18.84 13.37
CA TRP A 204 2.50 -19.64 12.15
C TRP A 204 1.89 -18.91 10.96
N LEU A 205 0.71 -18.30 11.14
CA LEU A 205 0.06 -17.49 10.11
C LEU A 205 0.93 -16.30 9.68
N ARG A 206 1.74 -15.72 10.58
CA ARG A 206 2.71 -14.68 10.24
C ARG A 206 4.04 -15.21 9.68
N GLY A 207 4.23 -16.52 9.60
CA GLY A 207 5.47 -17.13 9.10
C GLY A 207 6.63 -17.01 10.09
N GLU A 208 6.38 -16.95 11.39
CA GLU A 208 7.38 -16.69 12.45
C GLU A 208 7.99 -17.97 13.07
N PHE A 209 7.70 -19.14 12.49
CA PHE A 209 8.35 -20.39 12.89
C PHE A 209 9.61 -20.61 12.05
N SER A 210 10.73 -20.88 12.73
CA SER A 210 12.01 -21.13 12.06
C SER A 210 12.22 -22.60 11.70
N THR A 211 11.53 -23.53 12.37
CA THR A 211 11.69 -24.97 12.13
C THR A 211 10.37 -25.72 12.09
N LYS A 212 10.30 -26.77 11.26
CA LYS A 212 9.16 -27.70 11.21
C LYS A 212 8.95 -28.44 12.52
N THR A 213 10.02 -28.68 13.29
CA THR A 213 9.94 -29.33 14.61
C THR A 213 9.20 -28.45 15.60
N GLU A 214 9.52 -27.15 15.66
CA GLU A 214 8.84 -26.19 16.52
C GLU A 214 7.35 -26.09 16.15
N ALA A 215 7.03 -25.96 14.86
CA ALA A 215 5.64 -25.90 14.38
C ALA A 215 4.86 -27.19 14.70
N ARG A 216 5.50 -28.36 14.59
CA ARG A 216 4.90 -29.64 14.93
C ARG A 216 4.62 -29.77 16.42
N LEU A 217 5.54 -29.32 17.28
CA LEU A 217 5.35 -29.35 18.73
C LEU A 217 4.23 -28.40 19.17
N ALA A 218 4.17 -27.20 18.58
CA ALA A 218 3.20 -26.18 18.97
C ALA A 218 1.79 -26.41 18.38
N LEU A 219 1.69 -26.88 17.13
CA LEU A 219 0.44 -26.90 16.36
C LEU A 219 0.12 -28.27 15.73
N GLY A 220 1.05 -29.22 15.78
CA GLY A 220 0.91 -30.52 15.12
C GLY A 220 1.05 -30.46 13.59
N VAL A 221 1.39 -29.31 13.03
CA VAL A 221 1.59 -29.07 11.59
C VAL A 221 3.01 -29.49 11.18
N ARG A 222 3.19 -30.05 9.98
CA ARG A 222 4.50 -30.56 9.51
C ARG A 222 5.23 -29.63 8.56
N VAL A 223 4.62 -28.50 8.22
CA VAL A 223 5.15 -27.50 7.30
C VAL A 223 5.26 -26.13 7.99
N ILE A 224 6.07 -25.27 7.41
CA ILE A 224 6.21 -23.86 7.78
C ILE A 224 6.19 -23.05 6.48
N ILE A 225 5.84 -21.77 6.58
CA ILE A 225 5.88 -20.83 5.46
C ILE A 225 7.34 -20.48 5.17
N THR A 226 7.72 -20.48 3.89
CA THR A 226 9.10 -20.29 3.41
C THR A 226 9.16 -19.27 2.27
N ASP A 227 10.39 -18.95 1.84
CA ASP A 227 10.64 -18.07 0.68
C ASP A 227 9.99 -18.59 -0.62
N GLU A 228 9.83 -19.91 -0.75
CA GLU A 228 9.32 -20.53 -1.98
C GLU A 228 7.78 -20.44 -2.09
N ASP A 229 7.07 -20.64 -0.98
CA ASP A 229 5.62 -20.90 -0.94
C ASP A 229 4.79 -19.77 -0.30
N TRP A 230 5.40 -18.69 0.20
CA TRP A 230 4.66 -17.59 0.87
C TRP A 230 3.50 -17.01 0.05
N TYR A 231 3.66 -16.93 -1.28
CA TYR A 231 2.63 -16.38 -2.17
C TYR A 231 1.38 -17.27 -2.24
N ASP A 232 1.53 -18.59 -2.09
CA ASP A 232 0.39 -19.49 -2.04
C ASP A 232 -0.43 -19.27 -0.76
N TYR A 233 0.22 -18.96 0.36
CA TYR A 233 -0.48 -18.56 1.58
C TYR A 233 -1.19 -17.21 1.45
N ILE A 234 -0.66 -16.26 0.68
CA ILE A 234 -1.39 -15.03 0.36
C ILE A 234 -2.68 -15.31 -0.40
N LYS A 235 -2.66 -16.23 -1.38
CA LYS A 235 -3.89 -16.67 -2.09
C LYS A 235 -4.90 -17.32 -1.14
N LEU A 236 -4.42 -18.15 -0.20
CA LEU A 236 -5.26 -18.72 0.86
C LEU A 236 -5.88 -17.62 1.73
N PHE A 237 -5.10 -16.61 2.13
CA PHE A 237 -5.62 -15.48 2.89
C PHE A 237 -6.69 -14.69 2.14
N ALA A 238 -6.47 -14.41 0.85
CA ALA A 238 -7.46 -13.72 0.02
C ALA A 238 -8.79 -14.49 -0.03
N THR A 239 -8.73 -15.81 -0.20
CA THR A 239 -9.90 -16.68 -0.20
C THR A 239 -10.56 -16.74 1.18
N PHE A 240 -9.76 -16.88 2.24
CA PHE A 240 -10.24 -16.91 3.61
C PHE A 240 -11.00 -15.64 3.96
N VAL A 241 -10.41 -14.45 3.76
CA VAL A 241 -11.07 -13.18 4.12
C VAL A 241 -12.37 -12.98 3.34
N ALA A 242 -12.43 -13.42 2.08
CA ALA A 242 -13.64 -13.39 1.27
C ALA A 242 -14.75 -14.31 1.81
N GLN A 243 -14.39 -15.46 2.39
CA GLN A 243 -15.34 -16.38 3.03
C GLN A 243 -15.84 -15.90 4.40
N ILE A 244 -15.18 -14.92 5.01
CA ILE A 244 -15.50 -14.43 6.37
C ILE A 244 -16.02 -12.99 6.36
N ASP A 245 -16.84 -12.66 5.36
CA ASP A 245 -17.59 -11.41 5.23
C ASP A 245 -16.74 -10.14 4.96
N TYR A 246 -15.54 -10.30 4.38
CA TYR A 246 -14.81 -9.20 3.73
C TYR A 246 -14.93 -9.29 2.21
N ASN A 247 -14.71 -8.18 1.51
CA ASN A 247 -14.81 -8.13 0.04
C ASN A 247 -13.56 -8.65 -0.68
N GLY A 248 -12.55 -9.16 0.04
CA GLY A 248 -11.29 -9.67 -0.50
C GLY A 248 -10.05 -9.03 0.14
N LEU A 249 -8.88 -9.34 -0.43
CA LEU A 249 -7.57 -8.87 0.01
C LEU A 249 -6.93 -7.98 -1.06
N ILE A 250 -6.48 -6.79 -0.69
CA ILE A 250 -5.70 -5.90 -1.56
C ILE A 250 -4.29 -5.72 -1.01
N ILE A 251 -3.29 -6.06 -1.81
CA ILE A 251 -1.87 -5.91 -1.49
C ILE A 251 -1.29 -4.71 -2.20
N PHE A 252 -0.54 -3.91 -1.45
CA PHE A 252 0.20 -2.76 -1.93
C PHE A 252 1.69 -3.03 -1.78
N ILE A 253 2.42 -3.00 -2.90
CA ILE A 253 3.87 -3.16 -2.93
C ILE A 253 4.45 -1.85 -3.43
N ASP A 254 5.13 -1.10 -2.57
CA ASP A 254 5.85 0.12 -2.95
C ASP A 254 7.36 -0.15 -3.02
N GLU A 255 8.09 0.85 -3.52
CA GLU A 255 9.56 0.81 -3.62
C GLU A 255 10.10 -0.36 -4.47
N ALA A 256 9.36 -0.77 -5.51
CA ALA A 256 9.75 -1.85 -6.41
C ALA A 256 11.04 -1.56 -7.20
N VAL A 257 11.49 -0.30 -7.20
CA VAL A 257 12.81 0.10 -7.70
C VAL A 257 13.95 -0.67 -7.03
N ASN A 258 13.77 -1.17 -5.80
CA ASN A 258 14.75 -2.01 -5.13
C ASN A 258 15.03 -3.31 -5.88
N LEU A 259 14.08 -3.83 -6.66
CA LEU A 259 14.31 -4.99 -7.54
C LEU A 259 15.17 -4.62 -8.74
N TYR A 260 14.97 -3.44 -9.33
CA TYR A 260 15.80 -2.91 -10.42
C TYR A 260 17.26 -2.69 -9.98
N LYS A 261 17.45 -2.25 -8.73
CA LYS A 261 18.76 -2.02 -8.10
C LYS A 261 19.55 -3.31 -7.85
N ILE A 262 18.94 -4.50 -7.94
CA ILE A 262 19.66 -5.78 -7.82
C ILE A 262 20.68 -5.92 -8.95
N SER A 263 21.97 -5.91 -8.60
CA SER A 263 23.06 -6.01 -9.58
C SER A 263 23.12 -7.40 -10.25
N HIS A 264 22.96 -8.47 -9.47
CA HIS A 264 23.08 -9.84 -9.97
C HIS A 264 21.87 -10.25 -10.82
N THR A 265 22.09 -10.39 -12.13
CA THR A 265 21.02 -10.62 -13.12
C THR A 265 20.16 -11.84 -12.82
N VAL A 266 20.74 -12.97 -12.39
CA VAL A 266 19.95 -14.17 -12.07
C VAL A 266 18.97 -13.90 -10.92
N SER A 267 19.43 -13.26 -9.85
CA SER A 267 18.58 -12.93 -8.70
C SER A 267 17.50 -11.90 -9.05
N ARG A 268 17.83 -10.93 -9.90
CA ARG A 268 16.84 -9.98 -10.42
C ARG A 268 15.76 -10.70 -11.24
N ASN A 269 16.18 -11.61 -12.13
CA ASN A 269 15.25 -12.37 -12.97
C ASN A 269 14.34 -13.30 -12.17
N THR A 270 14.82 -13.96 -11.11
CA THR A 270 13.93 -14.79 -10.27
C THR A 270 12.84 -13.97 -9.58
N ASN A 271 13.17 -12.74 -9.17
CA ASN A 271 12.18 -11.81 -8.62
C ASN A 271 11.16 -11.37 -9.68
N TYR A 272 11.61 -11.09 -10.91
CA TYR A 272 10.72 -10.77 -12.03
C TYR A 272 9.83 -11.96 -12.43
N GLU A 273 10.34 -13.18 -12.35
CA GLU A 273 9.56 -14.41 -12.59
C GLU A 273 8.50 -14.63 -11.52
N LYS A 274 8.81 -14.38 -10.24
CA LYS A 274 7.81 -14.42 -9.16
C LYS A 274 6.74 -13.35 -9.38
N LEU A 275 7.12 -12.13 -9.76
CA LEU A 275 6.19 -11.05 -10.09
C LEU A 275 5.30 -11.41 -11.29
N LEU A 276 5.85 -12.02 -12.34
CA LEU A 276 5.09 -12.53 -13.48
C LEU A 276 4.12 -13.65 -13.06
N THR A 277 4.52 -14.49 -12.11
CA THR A 277 3.64 -15.54 -11.55
C THR A 277 2.45 -14.91 -10.84
N MET A 278 2.66 -13.89 -10.00
CA MET A 278 1.57 -13.16 -9.34
C MET A 278 0.63 -12.50 -10.35
N PHE A 279 1.20 -11.88 -11.39
CA PHE A 279 0.43 -11.29 -12.49
C PHE A 279 -0.42 -12.34 -13.22
N ASN A 280 0.17 -13.48 -13.58
CA ASN A 280 -0.57 -14.52 -14.32
C ASN A 280 -1.66 -15.15 -13.45
N ASP A 281 -1.38 -15.43 -12.17
CA ASP A 281 -2.35 -16.06 -11.27
C ASP A 281 -3.59 -15.18 -11.05
N THR A 282 -3.40 -13.86 -10.90
CA THR A 282 -4.50 -12.90 -10.78
C THR A 282 -5.29 -12.76 -12.08
N MET A 283 -4.60 -12.60 -13.23
CA MET A 283 -5.26 -12.43 -14.53
C MET A 283 -5.92 -13.71 -15.08
N GLN A 284 -5.52 -14.89 -14.60
CA GLN A 284 -6.09 -16.18 -15.02
C GLN A 284 -7.11 -16.74 -14.01
N GLY A 285 -7.49 -15.98 -12.98
CA GLY A 285 -8.49 -16.39 -11.98
C GLY A 285 -8.01 -17.48 -11.01
N LYS A 286 -6.70 -17.71 -10.90
CA LYS A 286 -6.11 -18.64 -9.92
C LYS A 286 -5.94 -18.00 -8.54
N ALA A 287 -5.83 -16.68 -8.49
CA ALA A 287 -5.81 -15.88 -7.27
C ALA A 287 -7.13 -15.11 -7.14
N GLN A 288 -8.17 -15.80 -6.64
CA GLN A 288 -9.49 -15.23 -6.44
C GLN A 288 -9.50 -14.27 -5.25
N SER A 289 -10.33 -13.23 -5.35
CA SER A 289 -10.51 -12.21 -4.31
C SER A 289 -9.21 -11.52 -3.90
N LEU A 290 -8.23 -11.46 -4.81
CA LEU A 290 -6.92 -10.84 -4.59
C LEU A 290 -6.66 -9.70 -5.60
N GLY A 291 -6.43 -8.51 -5.07
CA GLY A 291 -5.89 -7.37 -5.82
C GLY A 291 -4.43 -7.09 -5.44
N ILE A 292 -3.57 -6.81 -6.42
CA ILE A 292 -2.17 -6.44 -6.19
C ILE A 292 -1.84 -5.15 -6.94
N LEU A 293 -1.33 -4.15 -6.22
CA LEU A 293 -0.86 -2.89 -6.76
C LEU A 293 0.64 -2.76 -6.51
N VAL A 294 1.41 -2.51 -7.56
CA VAL A 294 2.87 -2.36 -7.50
C VAL A 294 3.28 -0.94 -7.91
N GLY A 295 3.81 -0.17 -6.98
CA GLY A 295 4.43 1.12 -7.23
C GLY A 295 5.83 0.96 -7.81
N GLY A 296 6.13 1.63 -8.92
CA GLY A 296 7.43 1.54 -9.57
C GLY A 296 7.81 2.80 -10.35
N THR A 297 9.07 2.90 -10.74
CA THR A 297 9.56 4.03 -11.55
C THR A 297 9.62 3.67 -13.04
N PRO A 298 9.63 4.66 -13.95
CA PRO A 298 9.75 4.38 -15.38
C PRO A 298 10.99 3.55 -15.73
N PRO A 299 12.19 3.78 -15.15
CA PRO A 299 13.34 2.90 -15.38
C PRO A 299 13.09 1.45 -14.93
N PHE A 300 12.45 1.25 -13.77
CA PHE A 300 12.07 -0.09 -13.30
C PHE A 300 11.18 -0.82 -14.32
N LEU A 301 10.26 -0.13 -14.98
CA LEU A 301 9.41 -0.74 -16.00
C LEU A 301 10.13 -0.90 -17.35
N GLU A 302 10.64 0.21 -17.90
CA GLU A 302 10.89 0.40 -19.34
C GLU A 302 12.33 0.12 -19.76
N ASP A 303 13.28 0.07 -18.83
CA ASP A 303 14.68 -0.26 -19.15
C ASP A 303 14.77 -1.67 -19.74
N GLN A 304 15.24 -1.74 -20.99
CA GLN A 304 15.37 -2.95 -21.81
C GLN A 304 16.51 -3.88 -21.36
N ARG A 305 17.41 -3.42 -20.49
CA ARG A 305 18.56 -4.18 -19.96
C ARG A 305 18.33 -4.64 -18.53
N ARG A 306 17.73 -3.79 -17.70
CA ARG A 306 17.59 -4.05 -16.25
C ARG A 306 16.16 -4.01 -15.74
N GLY A 307 15.28 -3.26 -16.37
CA GLY A 307 13.87 -3.11 -15.99
C GLY A 307 13.04 -4.34 -16.35
N LEU A 308 11.73 -4.29 -16.08
CA LEU A 308 10.81 -5.39 -16.40
C LEU A 308 10.78 -5.70 -17.90
N TYR A 309 11.01 -4.71 -18.76
CA TYR A 309 11.05 -4.92 -20.21
C TYR A 309 12.25 -5.76 -20.68
N SER A 310 13.32 -5.86 -19.88
CA SER A 310 14.41 -6.82 -20.13
C SER A 310 13.93 -8.29 -20.10
N TYR A 311 12.80 -8.56 -19.44
CA TYR A 311 12.17 -9.87 -19.40
C TYR A 311 10.98 -9.92 -20.37
N LYS A 312 11.18 -10.55 -21.53
CA LYS A 312 10.24 -10.46 -22.67
C LYS A 312 8.79 -10.82 -22.33
N ALA A 313 8.57 -11.77 -21.43
CA ALA A 313 7.24 -12.19 -21.02
C ALA A 313 6.48 -11.12 -20.23
N LEU A 314 7.19 -10.25 -19.49
CA LEU A 314 6.60 -9.09 -18.82
C LEU A 314 6.41 -7.94 -19.81
N GLU A 315 7.40 -7.66 -20.66
CA GLU A 315 7.32 -6.60 -21.67
C GLU A 315 6.04 -6.69 -22.51
N THR A 316 5.74 -7.89 -23.05
CA THR A 316 4.57 -8.07 -23.92
C THR A 316 3.24 -7.85 -23.21
N ARG A 317 3.18 -8.04 -21.90
CA ARG A 317 1.97 -7.83 -21.08
C ARG A 317 1.83 -6.39 -20.61
N LEU A 318 2.94 -5.68 -20.42
CA LEU A 318 2.98 -4.35 -19.79
C LEU A 318 3.19 -3.21 -20.79
N SER A 319 3.61 -3.52 -22.01
CA SER A 319 3.77 -2.54 -23.08
C SER A 319 2.45 -1.82 -23.37
N ALA A 320 2.54 -0.51 -23.62
CA ALA A 320 1.38 0.30 -23.96
C ALA A 320 0.78 -0.17 -25.29
N SER A 321 -0.54 -0.01 -25.42
CA SER A 321 -1.23 -0.25 -26.69
C SER A 321 -0.62 0.61 -27.80
N ARG A 322 -0.38 0.01 -28.98
CA ARG A 322 0.08 0.71 -30.19
C ARG A 322 -0.90 1.81 -30.66
N PHE A 323 -2.11 1.82 -30.11
CA PHE A 323 -3.18 2.76 -30.44
C PHE A 323 -3.31 3.91 -29.42
N ALA A 324 -2.52 3.91 -28.35
CA ALA A 324 -2.43 5.06 -27.45
C ALA A 324 -1.79 6.23 -28.21
N LYS A 325 -2.61 7.21 -28.60
CA LYS A 325 -2.17 8.47 -29.23
C LYS A 325 -2.00 9.56 -28.17
N ASP A 326 -1.18 10.56 -28.46
CA ASP A 326 -0.98 11.72 -27.59
C ASP A 326 -2.32 12.35 -27.16
N GLY A 327 -2.53 12.47 -25.85
CA GLY A 327 -3.73 13.03 -25.23
C GLY A 327 -4.83 12.03 -24.86
N LEU A 328 -4.77 10.77 -25.32
CA LEU A 328 -5.69 9.72 -24.89
C LEU A 328 -5.04 8.87 -23.79
N LYS A 329 -5.61 8.91 -22.59
CA LYS A 329 -5.13 8.13 -21.44
C LYS A 329 -5.90 6.82 -21.33
N ASP A 330 -5.19 5.71 -21.52
CA ASP A 330 -5.73 4.37 -21.27
C ASP A 330 -5.31 3.91 -19.87
N VAL A 331 -6.25 3.95 -18.92
CA VAL A 331 -6.08 3.43 -17.55
C VAL A 331 -6.66 2.02 -17.39
N SER A 332 -7.16 1.41 -18.47
CA SER A 332 -7.77 0.08 -18.43
C SER A 332 -6.73 -1.05 -18.45
N GLY A 333 -5.51 -0.78 -18.95
CA GLY A 333 -4.40 -1.72 -18.99
C GLY A 333 -3.68 -1.91 -17.65
N PRO A 334 -2.84 -2.94 -17.50
CA PRO A 334 -2.20 -3.29 -16.23
C PRO A 334 -1.21 -2.23 -15.73
N VAL A 335 -0.88 -1.22 -16.52
CA VAL A 335 0.03 -0.14 -16.14
C VAL A 335 -0.69 1.21 -16.16
N ILE A 336 -0.83 1.81 -14.99
CA ILE A 336 -1.31 3.18 -14.81
C ILE A 336 -0.09 4.10 -14.68
N ARG A 337 0.08 5.01 -15.65
CA ARG A 337 1.18 5.98 -15.65
C ARG A 337 0.77 7.28 -14.96
N LEU A 338 1.49 7.62 -13.89
CA LEU A 338 1.32 8.88 -13.16
C LEU A 338 2.22 9.97 -13.76
N GLN A 339 1.57 10.99 -14.31
CA GLN A 339 2.21 12.25 -14.67
C GLN A 339 2.49 13.08 -13.43
N ILE A 340 3.49 13.96 -13.43
CA ILE A 340 3.69 14.91 -12.32
C ILE A 340 2.50 15.88 -12.27
N LEU A 341 2.15 16.37 -11.08
CA LEU A 341 1.09 17.39 -10.94
C LEU A 341 1.46 18.64 -11.73
N ASN A 342 0.52 19.16 -12.51
CA ASN A 342 0.72 20.43 -13.21
C ASN A 342 0.58 21.62 -12.23
N THR A 343 0.93 22.83 -12.69
CA THR A 343 0.91 24.04 -11.86
C THR A 343 -0.45 24.33 -11.22
N ASP A 344 -1.55 24.09 -11.94
CA ASP A 344 -2.91 24.31 -11.42
C ASP A 344 -3.28 23.29 -10.34
N GLU A 345 -2.85 22.04 -10.51
CA GLU A 345 -3.00 20.98 -9.52
C GLU A 345 -2.17 21.27 -8.27
N VAL A 346 -0.92 21.72 -8.42
CA VAL A 346 -0.07 22.12 -7.29
C VAL A 346 -0.69 23.32 -6.56
N PHE A 347 -1.17 24.33 -7.28
CA PHE A 347 -1.88 25.46 -6.68
C PHE A 347 -3.10 25.01 -5.86
N THR A 348 -3.89 24.08 -6.40
CA THR A 348 -5.03 23.49 -5.70
C THR A 348 -4.60 22.71 -4.46
N LEU A 349 -3.47 22.01 -4.53
CA LEU A 349 -2.88 21.27 -3.40
C LEU A 349 -2.47 22.23 -2.28
N LEU A 350 -1.79 23.34 -2.61
CA LEU A 350 -1.40 24.36 -1.62
C LEU A 350 -2.61 25.00 -0.95
N THR A 351 -3.66 25.27 -1.73
CA THR A 351 -4.94 25.78 -1.23
C THR A 351 -5.55 24.84 -0.18
N ARG A 352 -5.56 23.53 -0.46
CA ARG A 352 -6.07 22.52 0.49
C ARG A 352 -5.18 22.36 1.72
N ILE A 353 -3.86 22.43 1.54
CA ILE A 353 -2.92 22.39 2.67
C ILE A 353 -3.14 23.59 3.59
N LEU A 354 -3.40 24.78 3.03
CA LEU A 354 -3.73 25.96 3.81
C LEU A 354 -5.01 25.76 4.65
N GLU A 355 -6.06 25.16 4.07
CA GLU A 355 -7.29 24.78 4.79
C GLU A 355 -6.99 23.82 5.95
N VAL A 356 -6.18 22.79 5.70
CA VAL A 356 -5.78 21.81 6.73
C VAL A 356 -4.93 22.47 7.82
N TYR A 357 -4.01 23.37 7.44
CA TYR A 357 -3.14 24.10 8.36
C TYR A 357 -3.97 24.98 9.29
N LEU A 358 -4.91 25.75 8.73
CA LEU A 358 -5.87 26.55 9.49
C LEU A 358 -6.68 25.69 10.46
N ALA A 359 -7.19 24.55 10.00
CA ALA A 359 -7.97 23.63 10.84
C ALA A 359 -7.15 23.04 12.00
N TYR A 360 -5.84 22.83 11.81
CA TYR A 360 -4.97 22.28 12.86
C TYR A 360 -4.54 23.33 13.89
N TYR A 361 -4.04 24.48 13.42
CA TYR A 361 -3.43 25.50 14.28
C TYR A 361 -4.38 26.64 14.68
N GLY A 362 -5.53 26.76 14.03
CA GLY A 362 -6.42 27.91 14.21
C GLY A 362 -5.82 29.24 13.74
N PHE A 363 -4.71 29.19 12.99
CA PHE A 363 -4.00 30.34 12.48
C PHE A 363 -4.34 30.56 11.00
N ASN A 364 -4.88 31.75 10.69
CA ASN A 364 -5.12 32.18 9.33
C ASN A 364 -4.04 33.19 8.91
N PRO A 365 -3.11 32.83 8.02
CA PRO A 365 -2.10 33.76 7.51
C PRO A 365 -2.68 34.82 6.56
N ASN A 366 -3.98 34.76 6.22
CA ASN A 366 -4.67 35.65 5.28
C ASN A 366 -4.02 35.70 3.88
N LEU A 367 -3.42 34.58 3.44
CA LEU A 367 -2.85 34.47 2.10
C LEU A 367 -3.94 34.52 1.03
N THR A 368 -3.66 35.28 -0.03
CA THR A 368 -4.53 35.40 -1.20
C THR A 368 -4.12 34.40 -2.29
N ALA A 369 -4.93 34.29 -3.35
CA ALA A 369 -4.57 33.50 -4.52
C ALA A 369 -3.31 34.05 -5.23
N GLU A 370 -3.13 35.37 -5.23
CA GLU A 370 -1.94 36.02 -5.78
C GLU A 370 -0.69 35.64 -4.96
N ASP A 371 -0.79 35.52 -3.64
CA ASP A 371 0.33 35.11 -2.79
C ASP A 371 0.75 33.66 -3.09
N LEU A 372 -0.20 32.74 -3.30
CA LEU A 372 0.10 31.37 -3.70
C LEU A 372 0.74 31.31 -5.11
N GLN A 373 0.31 32.16 -6.04
CA GLN A 373 0.94 32.26 -7.36
C GLN A 373 2.37 32.81 -7.26
N LEU A 374 2.58 33.85 -6.45
CA LEU A 374 3.91 34.42 -6.19
C LEU A 374 4.86 33.39 -5.57
N PHE A 375 4.36 32.53 -4.68
CA PHE A 375 5.15 31.43 -4.13
C PHE A 375 5.60 30.44 -5.20
N LEU A 376 4.67 30.00 -6.06
CA LEU A 376 4.98 29.06 -7.14
C LEU A 376 5.95 29.67 -8.17
N GLN A 377 5.80 30.96 -8.49
CA GLN A 377 6.73 31.69 -9.36
C GLN A 377 8.11 31.81 -8.73
N GLY A 378 8.21 32.25 -7.47
CA GLY A 378 9.48 32.40 -6.77
C GLY A 378 10.23 31.08 -6.62
N ILE A 379 9.50 29.98 -6.47
CA ILE A 379 10.05 28.63 -6.50
C ILE A 379 10.61 28.27 -7.89
N ALA A 380 9.83 28.49 -8.95
CA ALA A 380 10.23 28.16 -10.32
C ALA A 380 11.46 28.97 -10.78
N GLU A 381 11.56 30.24 -10.37
CA GLU A 381 12.68 31.12 -10.73
C GLU A 381 14.00 30.75 -10.05
N ARG A 382 13.95 30.30 -8.78
CA ARG A 382 15.16 30.03 -7.97
C ARG A 382 15.83 28.69 -8.25
N ILE A 383 15.07 27.71 -8.74
CA ILE A 383 15.57 26.37 -9.02
C ILE A 383 16.19 26.26 -10.43
N GLY A 384 15.91 27.24 -11.30
CA GLY A 384 16.39 27.25 -12.68
C GLY A 384 15.61 26.27 -13.55
N ALA A 385 15.69 26.46 -14.87
CA ALA A 385 14.92 25.66 -15.85
C ALA A 385 15.31 24.16 -15.88
N ASP A 386 16.46 23.79 -15.33
CA ASP A 386 17.06 22.46 -15.47
C ASP A 386 16.74 21.51 -14.30
N GLN A 387 16.19 21.99 -13.18
CA GLN A 387 15.81 21.16 -12.02
C GLN A 387 14.28 21.13 -11.87
N LEU A 388 13.70 19.94 -12.01
CA LEU A 388 12.26 19.71 -11.80
C LEU A 388 11.98 19.50 -10.31
N LEU A 389 11.24 20.43 -9.70
CA LEU A 389 10.72 20.24 -8.34
C LEU A 389 9.61 19.20 -8.28
N THR A 390 9.68 18.42 -7.22
CA THR A 390 8.62 17.51 -6.85
C THR A 390 7.54 18.24 -6.04
N PRO A 391 6.26 17.84 -6.17
CA PRO A 391 5.20 18.31 -5.29
C PRO A 391 5.52 18.15 -3.80
N ARG A 392 6.35 17.17 -3.41
CA ARG A 392 6.77 16.94 -2.03
C ARG A 392 7.58 18.11 -1.48
N GLU A 393 8.56 18.60 -2.24
CA GLU A 393 9.42 19.72 -1.85
C GLU A 393 8.62 21.01 -1.77
N VAL A 394 7.82 21.30 -2.81
CA VAL A 394 6.95 22.49 -2.84
C VAL A 394 6.04 22.54 -1.62
N VAL A 395 5.47 21.39 -1.22
CA VAL A 395 4.63 21.28 -0.02
C VAL A 395 5.42 21.50 1.27
N ARG A 396 6.62 20.92 1.39
CA ARG A 396 7.48 21.08 2.57
C ARG A 396 7.92 22.53 2.76
N ASP A 397 8.35 23.18 1.69
CA ASP A 397 8.75 24.59 1.70
C ASP A 397 7.55 25.47 2.03
N PHE A 398 6.37 25.17 1.48
CA PHE A 398 5.15 25.91 1.78
C PHE A 398 4.77 25.82 3.26
N ILE A 399 4.77 24.62 3.84
CA ILE A 399 4.50 24.44 5.28
C ILE A 399 5.55 25.15 6.14
N THR A 400 6.81 25.18 5.70
CA THR A 400 7.88 25.92 6.37
C THR A 400 7.57 27.42 6.39
N VAL A 401 7.16 28.00 5.26
CA VAL A 401 6.72 29.40 5.18
C VAL A 401 5.52 29.66 6.10
N LEU A 402 4.53 28.78 6.11
CA LEU A 402 3.37 28.90 7.02
C LEU A 402 3.79 28.88 8.50
N ASN A 403 4.74 28.00 8.86
CA ASN A 403 5.27 27.92 10.21
C ASN A 403 6.03 29.20 10.61
N LEU A 404 6.83 29.76 9.70
CA LEU A 404 7.55 31.02 9.93
C LEU A 404 6.57 32.18 10.17
N LEU A 405 5.54 32.32 9.34
CA LEU A 405 4.50 33.34 9.52
C LEU A 405 3.78 33.21 10.87
N ARG A 406 3.46 31.98 11.28
CA ARG A 406 2.78 31.73 12.55
C ARG A 406 3.69 32.02 13.76
N GLN A 407 4.96 31.67 13.68
CA GLN A 407 5.91 31.80 14.79
C GLN A 407 6.46 33.21 14.95
N ASN A 408 6.38 34.05 13.92
CA ASN A 408 6.93 35.41 13.91
C ASN A 408 5.83 36.45 13.58
N PRO A 409 5.01 36.85 14.57
CA PRO A 409 3.95 37.85 14.37
C PRO A 409 4.56 39.22 14.03
N GLY A 410 4.58 39.58 12.76
CA GLY A 410 5.19 40.81 12.25
C GLY A 410 5.89 40.64 10.91
N THR A 411 6.22 39.41 10.53
CA THR A 411 6.79 39.08 9.22
C THR A 411 5.70 39.01 8.15
N ASN A 412 5.92 39.65 7.00
CA ASN A 412 5.05 39.52 5.84
C ASN A 412 5.48 38.33 4.97
N PHE A 413 4.52 37.66 4.34
CA PHE A 413 4.77 36.58 3.38
C PHE A 413 5.72 36.99 2.25
N ARG A 414 5.55 38.21 1.71
CA ARG A 414 6.41 38.71 0.62
C ARG A 414 7.85 38.95 1.08
N ASP A 415 8.07 39.29 2.35
CA ASP A 415 9.42 39.47 2.90
C ASP A 415 10.15 38.13 3.03
N ILE A 416 9.43 37.06 3.41
CA ILE A 416 9.99 35.70 3.46
C ILE A 416 10.42 35.25 2.07
N LEU A 417 9.55 35.42 1.07
CA LEU A 417 9.90 35.07 -0.31
C LEU A 417 11.00 35.96 -0.88
N GLY A 418 11.07 37.24 -0.52
CA GLY A 418 12.10 38.17 -0.99
C GLY A 418 13.48 37.96 -0.33
N SER A 419 13.55 37.24 0.78
CA SER A 419 14.80 37.01 1.53
C SER A 419 15.79 36.11 0.77
N GLU A 420 17.09 36.40 0.92
CA GLU A 420 18.19 35.54 0.44
C GLU A 420 18.22 34.19 1.19
N ASP A 421 17.62 34.12 2.38
CA ASP A 421 17.54 32.93 3.23
C ASP A 421 16.52 31.89 2.72
N PHE A 422 15.57 32.27 1.86
CA PHE A 422 14.63 31.33 1.26
C PHE A 422 15.30 30.59 0.08
N GLN A 423 16.01 29.50 0.38
CA GLN A 423 16.50 28.58 -0.64
C GLN A 423 15.53 27.39 -0.76
N PRO A 424 14.87 27.19 -1.93
CA PRO A 424 14.02 26.04 -2.12
C PRO A 424 14.80 24.74 -1.93
N THR A 425 14.15 23.73 -1.37
CA THR A 425 14.78 22.42 -1.21
C THR A 425 14.80 21.71 -2.57
N ALA A 426 15.99 21.33 -3.06
CA ALA A 426 16.15 20.47 -4.24
C ALA A 426 16.79 19.14 -3.83
N GLU A 427 16.03 18.05 -3.90
CA GLU A 427 16.49 16.66 -3.85
C GLU A 427 16.81 16.18 -5.27
N HIS A 428 17.92 15.46 -5.42
CA HIS A 428 18.27 14.81 -6.68
C HIS A 428 17.40 13.56 -6.87
N ASP A 429 16.84 13.34 -8.07
CA ASP A 429 16.12 12.09 -8.37
C ASP A 429 17.13 10.94 -8.32
N PRO A 430 17.05 10.03 -7.32
CA PRO A 430 18.05 8.98 -7.15
C PRO A 430 17.99 7.90 -8.24
N ASP A 431 16.99 7.96 -9.12
CA ASP A 431 16.83 7.06 -10.27
C ASP A 431 17.33 7.68 -11.59
N VAL A 432 17.79 8.93 -11.59
CA VAL A 432 18.55 9.50 -12.70
C VAL A 432 20.01 9.09 -12.48
N ASP A 433 20.44 8.01 -13.14
CA ASP A 433 21.87 7.72 -13.26
C ASP A 433 22.57 8.93 -13.90
N GLU A 434 23.45 9.62 -13.17
CA GLU A 434 24.53 10.37 -13.79
C GLU A 434 25.46 9.36 -14.47
N THR A 435 25.07 8.88 -15.65
CA THR A 435 25.99 8.20 -16.54
C THR A 435 26.99 9.23 -17.05
N GLY A 436 28.11 9.36 -16.35
CA GLY A 436 29.16 10.30 -16.72
C GLY A 436 30.42 10.26 -15.86
N ASP A 437 30.84 9.09 -15.36
CA ASP A 437 32.27 8.73 -15.22
C ASP A 437 32.41 7.38 -14.50
N TYR A 438 32.38 6.30 -15.28
CA TYR A 438 33.14 5.11 -14.90
C TYR A 438 34.60 5.42 -15.26
N ALA A 439 35.30 6.13 -14.38
CA ALA A 439 36.74 6.23 -14.46
C ALA A 439 37.31 4.80 -14.33
N GLU A 440 37.83 4.28 -15.44
CA GLU A 440 38.73 3.14 -15.47
C GLU A 440 39.86 3.39 -14.46
N PHE A 441 39.85 2.67 -13.33
CA PHE A 441 41.09 2.45 -12.62
C PHE A 441 41.70 1.16 -13.16
N SER A 442 42.63 1.35 -14.09
CA SER A 442 43.65 0.39 -14.47
C SER A 442 44.75 0.36 -13.40
N LEU A 443 44.89 -0.76 -12.72
CA LEU A 443 46.05 -1.67 -12.74
C LEU A 443 45.88 -2.81 -11.74
#